data_AF-A0A3E3IDN7-F1
#
_entry.id   AF-A0A3E3IDN7-F1
#
_cell.length_a   1.000
_cell.length_b   1.000
_cell.length_c   1.000
_cell.angle_alpha   90.00
_cell.angle_beta   90.00
_cell.angle_gamma   90.00
#
_symmetry.space_group_name_H-M   'P 1'
#
loop_
_entity.id
_entity.type
_entity.pdbx_description
1 polymer ?
#
loop_
_entity_poly.entity_id
_entity_poly.type
_entity_poly.pdbx_seq_one_letter_code
_entity_poly.pdbx_strand_id
1 'polypeptide(L)'
;MADVTVKFLGENYSFPEELKDYVSYCNEFEKINKRLSQALLVTMNRPTITGGETSQAGEVETKLKEDMRKEGKKVISMLAKYNIFDVTESDLVDNNKGYIYYNDVYQNIMMRGLRLNLAEELQNFLDDWEDAQQSAYSQVTGTGISMYSNSMIAHMTLAAFETSTIKKQCEQADRDYKRAMDALSARGTSVTEKKNAEVMIKTFAEIANAFGMFISELMDTFLNKLQQNNIFDYSKTKEYDIKRSSEILNNMSLVEDKKSVLIQAFKSCPYNPDIYAKVLEMGLCDLDTFKTAQYYYQDEVLTEVLDDYVKKNLKNTEKVTVPISILATYRGTDEIGIWKKIYEGTLENIEGSYKIINTALSDKKKLDRFIRDNISSSMKEVVKKSREDVIKNIDKKMLALVSEKQYDEFVGMGILSPEIIRMSGSSATTLNDINGEIRNALTDCVMEYIEEAKKRYDAYDKAMDIYEKELKQKYDELNVLRSEKNSLGLFAFSKKKEMTATIDAKVNEISEFKRTHEPKDLLAQFEAMYR
;
A
#
# COMPACT_ATOMS: atom_id res chain seq x y z
N MET A 1 -0.94 29.35 37.33
CA MET A 1 -1.08 28.40 36.20
C MET A 1 -1.71 27.13 36.77
N ALA A 2 -2.63 26.51 36.02
CA ALA A 2 -3.54 25.49 36.52
C ALA A 2 -3.05 24.07 36.21
N ASP A 3 -3.53 23.09 36.97
CA ASP A 3 -3.41 21.69 36.59
C ASP A 3 -4.55 21.31 35.63
N VAL A 4 -4.29 20.39 34.71
CA VAL A 4 -5.29 19.73 33.90
C VAL A 4 -5.65 18.37 34.49
N THR A 5 -6.95 18.09 34.55
CA THR A 5 -7.46 16.75 34.91
C THR A 5 -7.68 15.93 33.64
N VAL A 6 -7.01 14.78 33.56
CA VAL A 6 -7.17 13.80 32.49
C VAL A 6 -7.64 12.46 33.05
N LYS A 7 -8.15 11.59 32.18
CA LYS A 7 -8.64 10.27 32.58
C LYS A 7 -7.77 9.14 32.06
N PHE A 8 -7.52 8.14 32.90
CA PHE A 8 -6.80 6.95 32.49
C PHE A 8 -7.34 5.74 33.25
N LEU A 9 -7.74 4.69 32.51
CA LEU A 9 -8.30 3.44 33.04
C LEU A 9 -9.44 3.63 34.05
N GLY A 10 -10.30 4.61 33.78
CA GLY A 10 -11.49 4.96 34.58
C GLY A 10 -11.23 5.90 35.76
N GLU A 11 -10.00 6.34 35.99
CA GLU A 11 -9.62 7.22 37.10
C GLU A 11 -9.17 8.60 36.60
N ASN A 12 -9.27 9.61 37.48
CA ASN A 12 -8.82 10.98 37.20
C ASN A 12 -7.40 11.21 37.72
N TYR A 13 -6.58 11.88 36.93
CA TYR A 13 -5.21 12.27 37.27
C TYR A 13 -4.98 13.74 36.96
N SER A 14 -4.22 14.41 37.83
CA SER A 14 -3.87 15.83 37.69
C SER A 14 -2.44 15.94 37.19
N PHE A 15 -2.23 16.74 36.14
CA PHE A 15 -0.90 17.05 35.62
C PHE A 15 -0.76 18.54 35.32
N PRO A 16 0.46 19.09 35.29
CA PRO A 16 0.70 20.45 34.85
C PRO A 16 0.18 20.68 33.42
N GLU A 17 -0.52 21.79 33.19
CA GLU A 17 -0.99 22.17 31.85
C GLU A 17 0.20 22.31 30.86
N GLU A 18 1.37 22.72 31.38
CA GLU A 18 2.63 22.86 30.65
C GLU A 18 3.08 21.57 29.94
N LEU A 19 2.63 20.39 30.40
CA LEU A 19 2.98 19.14 29.73
C LEU A 19 2.44 19.06 28.31
N LYS A 20 1.23 19.59 28.06
CA LYS A 20 0.66 19.56 26.72
C LYS A 20 1.47 20.42 25.76
N ASP A 21 1.83 21.62 26.19
CA ASP A 21 2.63 22.55 25.40
C ASP A 21 4.03 21.98 25.15
N TYR A 22 4.63 21.35 26.17
CA TYR A 22 5.90 20.65 26.04
C TYR A 22 5.87 19.58 24.94
N VAL A 23 4.85 18.72 24.93
CA VAL A 23 4.72 17.70 23.87
C VAL A 23 4.53 18.35 22.50
N SER A 24 3.76 19.44 22.42
CA SER A 24 3.63 20.20 21.18
C SER A 24 4.98 20.76 20.70
N TYR A 25 5.84 21.23 21.60
CA TYR A 25 7.20 21.68 21.25
C TYR A 25 8.07 20.52 20.80
N CYS A 26 8.07 19.39 21.52
CA CYS A 26 8.78 18.18 21.11
C CYS A 26 8.42 17.76 19.69
N ASN A 27 7.13 17.78 19.33
CA ASN A 27 6.66 17.46 17.98
C ASN A 27 7.20 18.42 16.91
N GLU A 28 7.38 19.70 17.21
CA GLU A 28 8.00 20.65 16.28
C GLU A 28 9.50 20.36 16.05
N PHE A 29 10.23 19.98 17.10
CA PHE A 29 11.63 19.57 16.99
C PHE A 29 11.80 18.20 16.33
N GLU A 30 10.85 17.28 16.50
CA GLU A 30 10.82 16.00 15.77
C GLU A 30 10.69 16.22 14.26
N LYS A 31 9.90 17.21 13.82
CA LYS A 31 9.82 17.59 12.40
C LYS A 31 11.17 18.09 11.86
N ILE A 32 11.98 18.76 12.68
CA ILE A 32 13.34 19.15 12.33
C ILE A 32 14.21 17.89 12.13
N ASN A 33 14.13 16.94 13.07
CA ASN A 33 14.83 15.66 12.99
C ASN A 33 14.50 14.92 11.70
N LYS A 34 13.20 14.72 11.40
CA LYS A 34 12.73 14.03 10.20
C LYS A 34 13.30 14.63 8.92
N ARG A 35 13.36 15.96 8.81
CA ARG A 35 13.93 16.64 7.63
C ARG A 35 15.43 16.40 7.49
N LEU A 36 16.20 16.51 8.58
CA LEU A 36 17.65 16.28 8.56
C LEU A 36 17.98 14.80 8.28
N SER A 37 17.26 13.85 8.89
CA SER A 37 17.40 12.42 8.63
C SER A 37 17.06 12.07 7.18
N GLN A 38 16.01 12.66 6.61
CA GLN A 38 15.66 12.45 5.21
C GLN A 38 16.73 13.02 4.27
N ALA A 39 17.28 14.19 4.57
CA ALA A 39 18.38 14.77 3.81
C ALA A 39 19.62 13.87 3.83
N LEU A 40 19.96 13.29 5.00
CA LEU A 40 21.04 12.32 5.15
C LEU A 40 20.82 11.08 4.28
N LEU A 41 19.63 10.49 4.33
CA LEU A 41 19.27 9.32 3.51
C LEU A 41 19.38 9.62 2.01
N VAL A 42 18.95 10.80 1.57
CA VAL A 42 19.10 11.23 0.16
C VAL A 42 20.58 11.33 -0.20
N THR A 43 21.41 11.92 0.66
CA THR A 43 22.86 12.03 0.45
C THR A 43 23.52 10.65 0.37
N MET A 44 23.17 9.71 1.26
CA MET A 44 23.70 8.34 1.26
C MET A 44 23.47 7.62 -0.09
N ASN A 45 22.36 7.90 -0.77
CA ASN A 45 22.04 7.26 -2.04
C ASN A 45 22.86 7.78 -3.24
N ARG A 46 23.57 8.92 -3.10
CA ARG A 46 24.38 9.50 -4.17
C ARG A 46 25.71 8.77 -4.37
N PRO A 47 26.39 8.94 -5.52
CA PRO A 47 27.72 8.38 -5.72
C PRO A 47 28.77 9.03 -4.80
N THR A 48 29.77 8.25 -4.38
CA THR A 48 30.79 8.67 -3.40
C THR A 48 31.63 9.85 -3.91
N ILE A 49 32.09 9.78 -5.16
CA ILE A 49 32.85 10.84 -5.86
C ILE A 49 32.41 10.79 -7.34
N THR A 50 32.12 11.93 -7.97
CA THR A 50 31.98 12.00 -9.44
C THR A 50 32.70 13.22 -9.99
N GLY A 51 33.18 13.10 -11.22
CA GLY A 51 33.75 14.20 -12.01
C GLY A 51 32.68 15.09 -12.68
N GLY A 52 31.64 15.51 -11.95
CA GLY A 52 30.67 16.49 -12.48
C GLY A 52 29.27 16.57 -11.85
N GLU A 53 28.82 15.57 -11.07
CA GLU A 53 27.54 15.61 -10.33
C GLU A 53 27.76 15.78 -8.81
N THR A 54 26.74 16.22 -8.07
CA THR A 54 26.80 16.35 -6.59
C THR A 54 27.11 15.00 -5.95
N SER A 55 28.28 14.89 -5.32
CA SER A 55 28.76 13.69 -4.63
C SER A 55 28.32 13.64 -3.17
N GLN A 56 28.46 12.48 -2.54
CA GLN A 56 28.27 12.35 -1.09
C GLN A 56 29.12 13.36 -0.30
N ALA A 57 30.42 13.43 -0.60
CA ALA A 57 31.35 14.33 0.07
C ALA A 57 30.97 15.82 -0.10
N GLY A 58 30.54 16.21 -1.30
CA GLY A 58 30.11 17.58 -1.58
C GLY A 58 28.80 17.96 -0.88
N GLU A 59 27.83 17.06 -0.81
CA GLU A 59 26.58 17.32 -0.09
C GLU A 59 26.76 17.34 1.44
N VAL A 60 27.69 16.55 1.99
CA VAL A 60 28.08 16.65 3.40
C VAL A 60 28.72 18.02 3.66
N GLU A 61 29.67 18.46 2.84
CA GLU A 61 30.33 19.75 3.06
C GLU A 61 29.36 20.94 3.02
N THR A 62 28.43 20.92 2.06
CA THR A 62 27.63 22.10 1.71
C THR A 62 26.18 21.96 2.14
N LYS A 63 25.45 21.04 1.51
CA LYS A 63 23.98 20.94 1.61
C LYS A 63 23.51 20.59 3.02
N LEU A 64 24.03 19.52 3.62
CA LEU A 64 23.59 19.11 4.97
C LEU A 64 23.93 20.19 6.02
N LYS A 65 25.09 20.83 5.88
CA LYS A 65 25.50 21.97 6.71
C LYS A 65 24.59 23.18 6.55
N GLU A 66 24.15 23.47 5.32
CA GLU A 66 23.18 24.52 5.02
C GLU A 66 21.78 24.16 5.56
N ASP A 67 21.38 22.90 5.48
CA ASP A 67 20.13 22.40 6.03
C ASP A 67 20.10 22.57 7.56
N MET A 68 21.18 22.23 8.27
CA MET A 68 21.29 22.51 9.72
C MET A 68 21.13 24.01 10.03
N ARG A 69 21.79 24.91 9.26
CA ARG A 69 21.64 26.37 9.41
C ARG A 69 20.20 26.81 9.18
N LYS A 70 19.54 26.30 8.13
CA LYS A 70 18.14 26.60 7.82
C LYS A 70 17.22 26.16 8.96
N GLU A 71 17.44 24.99 9.54
CA GLU A 71 16.66 24.50 10.67
C GLU A 71 16.88 25.35 11.94
N GLY A 72 18.12 25.76 12.25
CA GLY A 72 18.39 26.69 13.34
C GLY A 72 17.68 28.04 13.17
N LYS A 73 17.64 28.60 11.95
CA LYS A 73 16.90 29.85 11.65
C LYS A 73 15.40 29.73 11.87
N LYS A 74 14.81 28.54 11.68
CA LYS A 74 13.38 28.32 11.96
C LYS A 74 13.07 28.48 13.44
N VAL A 75 14.00 28.12 14.34
CA VAL A 75 13.82 28.30 15.79
C VAL A 75 13.74 29.78 16.16
N ILE A 76 14.48 30.67 15.49
CA ILE A 76 14.32 32.13 15.64
C ILE A 76 12.89 32.55 15.28
N SER A 77 12.37 32.03 14.17
CA SER A 77 10.99 32.30 13.75
C SER A 77 9.96 31.73 14.71
N MET A 78 10.25 30.62 15.39
CA MET A 78 9.41 30.06 16.45
C MET A 78 9.40 30.96 17.68
N LEU A 79 10.56 31.42 18.15
CA LEU A 79 10.71 32.34 19.27
C LEU A 79 10.03 33.70 19.02
N ALA A 80 10.12 34.21 17.79
CA ALA A 80 9.45 35.45 17.39
C ALA A 80 7.93 35.40 17.57
N LYS A 81 7.29 34.24 17.42
CA LYS A 81 5.84 34.07 17.70
C LYS A 81 5.48 34.32 19.17
N TYR A 82 6.46 34.20 20.05
CA TYR A 82 6.37 34.46 21.49
C TYR A 82 6.91 35.84 21.88
N ASN A 83 7.14 36.73 20.90
CA ASN A 83 7.75 38.05 21.09
C ASN A 83 9.19 38.01 21.64
N ILE A 84 9.92 36.93 21.39
CA ILE A 84 11.35 36.81 21.76
C ILE A 84 12.19 37.07 20.51
N PHE A 85 13.02 38.12 20.55
CA PHE A 85 13.81 38.61 19.42
C PHE A 85 15.31 38.75 19.73
N ASP A 86 15.75 38.34 20.93
CA ASP A 86 17.13 38.47 21.42
C ASP A 86 18.01 37.26 21.11
N VAL A 87 17.57 36.36 20.22
CA VAL A 87 18.28 35.13 19.84
C VAL A 87 18.77 35.21 18.40
N THR A 88 20.06 34.96 18.20
CA THR A 88 20.72 35.06 16.89
C THR A 88 20.98 33.70 16.25
N GLU A 89 21.37 33.69 14.97
CA GLU A 89 21.83 32.46 14.30
C GLU A 89 23.06 31.87 15.00
N SER A 90 23.95 32.71 15.55
CA SER A 90 25.17 32.24 16.21
C SER A 90 24.86 31.51 17.52
N ASP A 91 23.85 31.98 18.27
CA ASP A 91 23.40 31.33 19.50
C ASP A 91 22.81 29.94 19.25
N LEU A 92 22.16 29.74 18.10
CA LEU A 92 21.46 28.50 17.78
C LEU A 92 22.27 27.54 16.93
N VAL A 93 23.19 28.04 16.10
CA VAL A 93 23.91 27.22 15.11
C VAL A 93 25.41 27.22 15.35
N ASP A 94 26.06 28.39 15.36
CA ASP A 94 27.53 28.43 15.39
C ASP A 94 28.10 27.92 16.72
N ASN A 95 27.40 28.20 17.82
CA ASN A 95 27.78 27.75 19.18
C ASN A 95 27.17 26.40 19.57
N ASN A 96 26.37 25.79 18.70
CA ASN A 96 25.71 24.52 18.99
C ASN A 96 26.70 23.35 18.88
N LYS A 97 26.78 22.53 19.93
CA LYS A 97 27.71 21.40 20.06
C LYS A 97 27.51 20.36 18.97
N GLY A 98 26.27 20.12 18.53
CA GLY A 98 25.99 19.23 17.41
C GLY A 98 26.52 19.77 16.09
N TYR A 99 26.43 21.07 15.84
CA TYR A 99 27.01 21.70 14.65
C TYR A 99 28.54 21.73 14.68
N ILE A 100 29.13 21.98 15.84
CA ILE A 100 30.58 21.90 16.04
C ILE A 100 31.06 20.47 15.81
N TYR A 101 30.38 19.47 16.40
CA TYR A 101 30.69 18.06 16.23
C TYR A 101 30.53 17.61 14.77
N TYR A 102 29.50 18.09 14.06
CA TYR A 102 29.35 17.86 12.63
C TYR A 102 30.58 18.31 11.83
N ASN A 103 31.08 19.53 12.10
CA ASN A 103 32.28 20.05 11.44
C ASN A 103 33.52 19.20 11.76
N ASP A 104 33.64 18.70 13.00
CA ASP A 104 34.70 17.79 13.42
C ASP A 104 34.62 16.46 12.65
N VAL A 105 33.44 15.85 12.55
CA VAL A 105 33.19 14.62 11.78
C VAL A 105 33.58 14.81 10.31
N TYR A 106 33.17 15.92 9.70
CA TYR A 106 33.54 16.24 8.32
C TYR A 106 35.07 16.32 8.13
N GLN A 107 35.77 17.06 8.98
CA GLN A 107 37.22 17.27 8.83
C GLN A 107 38.03 16.02 9.23
N ASN A 108 37.75 15.46 10.40
CA ASN A 108 38.61 14.48 11.07
C ASN A 108 38.24 13.02 10.77
N ILE A 109 37.02 12.75 10.32
CA ILE A 109 36.59 11.40 9.92
C ILE A 109 36.52 11.33 8.40
N MET A 110 35.70 12.17 7.76
CA MET A 110 35.47 12.09 6.33
C MET A 110 36.70 12.52 5.52
N MET A 111 37.11 13.79 5.64
CA MET A 111 38.20 14.33 4.82
C MET A 111 39.54 13.67 5.14
N ARG A 112 39.83 13.41 6.41
CA ARG A 112 41.03 12.67 6.80
C ARG A 112 41.00 11.23 6.29
N GLY A 113 39.89 10.51 6.44
CA GLY A 113 39.77 9.12 5.99
C GLY A 113 39.89 8.99 4.47
N LEU A 114 39.20 9.84 3.71
CA LEU A 114 39.31 9.87 2.25
C LEU A 114 40.72 10.25 1.78
N ARG A 115 41.39 11.20 2.44
CA ARG A 115 42.79 11.56 2.14
C ARG A 115 43.75 10.42 2.46
N LEU A 116 43.55 9.69 3.55
CA LEU A 116 44.37 8.52 3.90
C LEU A 116 44.19 7.40 2.87
N ASN A 117 42.97 7.11 2.46
CA ASN A 117 42.70 6.11 1.42
C ASN A 117 43.32 6.50 0.07
N LEU A 118 43.26 7.79 -0.30
CA LEU A 118 43.90 8.29 -1.52
C LEU A 118 45.43 8.25 -1.42
N ALA A 119 45.99 8.62 -0.27
CA ALA A 119 47.43 8.52 -0.04
C ALA A 119 47.90 7.06 -0.08
N GLU A 120 47.12 6.14 0.49
CA GLU A 120 47.38 4.71 0.43
C GLU A 120 47.21 4.15 -0.98
N GLU A 121 46.25 4.63 -1.78
CA GLU A 121 46.13 4.25 -3.20
C GLU A 121 47.30 4.77 -4.03
N LEU A 122 47.73 6.01 -3.82
CA LEU A 122 48.91 6.58 -4.48
C LEU A 122 50.19 5.87 -4.07
N GLN A 123 50.30 5.52 -2.78
CA GLN A 123 51.42 4.77 -2.25
C GLN A 123 51.41 3.33 -2.77
N ASN A 124 50.27 2.63 -2.74
CA ASN A 124 50.11 1.32 -3.37
C ASN A 124 50.36 1.36 -4.88
N PHE A 125 50.04 2.44 -5.59
CA PHE A 125 50.36 2.58 -7.02
C PHE A 125 51.86 2.76 -7.25
N LEU A 126 52.56 3.48 -6.37
CA LEU A 126 54.01 3.64 -6.40
C LEU A 126 54.73 2.34 -5.99
N ASP A 127 54.20 1.67 -4.96
CA ASP A 127 54.68 0.40 -4.43
C ASP A 127 54.39 -0.74 -5.43
N ASP A 128 53.22 -0.80 -6.10
CA ASP A 128 52.89 -1.77 -7.17
C ASP A 128 53.80 -1.61 -8.40
N TRP A 129 54.31 -0.39 -8.65
CA TRP A 129 55.29 -0.11 -9.70
C TRP A 129 56.69 -0.61 -9.31
N GLU A 130 57.05 -0.58 -8.02
CA GLU A 130 58.30 -1.15 -7.48
C GLU A 130 58.20 -2.68 -7.21
N ASP A 131 57.03 -3.22 -6.84
CA ASP A 131 56.77 -4.62 -6.51
C ASP A 131 56.51 -5.51 -7.74
N ALA A 132 56.11 -4.93 -8.89
CA ALA A 132 56.22 -5.61 -10.19
C ALA A 132 57.67 -6.00 -10.55
N GLN A 133 58.66 -5.43 -9.83
CA GLN A 133 60.08 -5.80 -9.88
C GLN A 133 60.49 -6.82 -8.79
N GLN A 134 59.69 -7.02 -7.74
CA GLN A 134 59.98 -7.89 -6.59
C GLN A 134 58.82 -8.83 -6.22
N SER A 135 58.21 -9.48 -7.22
CA SER A 135 57.74 -10.87 -7.12
C SER A 135 57.15 -11.33 -5.77
N ALA A 136 55.81 -11.42 -5.72
CA ALA A 136 55.15 -12.66 -5.33
C ALA A 136 55.38 -13.23 -3.91
N TYR A 137 55.04 -12.53 -2.80
CA TYR A 137 54.88 -13.20 -1.49
C TYR A 137 53.93 -12.47 -0.50
N SER A 138 52.74 -13.07 -0.22
CA SER A 138 52.00 -13.20 1.09
C SER A 138 51.61 -11.95 1.94
N GLN A 139 50.51 -11.81 2.72
CA GLN A 139 49.18 -12.41 2.97
C GLN A 139 48.51 -11.63 4.17
N VAL A 140 47.17 -11.39 4.15
CA VAL A 140 46.16 -11.58 5.27
C VAL A 140 45.77 -10.46 6.32
N THR A 141 44.43 -10.19 6.38
CA THR A 141 43.45 -9.76 7.45
C THR A 141 43.67 -8.50 8.32
N GLY A 142 42.69 -7.69 8.77
CA GLY A 142 41.22 -7.78 8.91
C GLY A 142 40.83 -7.57 10.40
N THR A 143 40.03 -6.56 10.77
CA THR A 143 39.46 -6.41 12.14
C THR A 143 38.14 -5.64 12.17
N GLY A 144 37.12 -6.18 12.85
CA GLY A 144 35.84 -5.52 13.13
C GLY A 144 35.84 -4.74 14.45
N ILE A 145 34.78 -3.98 14.74
CA ILE A 145 34.47 -3.35 16.05
C ILE A 145 32.95 -3.08 16.15
N SER A 146 32.43 -3.15 17.37
CA SER A 146 31.10 -2.71 17.84
C SER A 146 31.25 -1.76 19.05
N MET A 147 30.27 -0.89 19.38
CA MET A 147 30.03 -0.34 20.75
C MET A 147 28.77 0.58 20.91
N TYR A 148 28.27 0.68 22.17
CA TYR A 148 27.08 1.38 22.72
C TYR A 148 27.43 2.70 23.50
N SER A 149 26.45 3.60 23.77
CA SER A 149 26.54 4.66 24.84
C SER A 149 25.19 5.26 25.31
N ASN A 150 25.10 5.69 26.59
CA ASN A 150 23.92 6.20 27.35
C ASN A 150 24.05 7.71 27.70
N SER A 151 23.07 8.57 27.38
CA SER A 151 22.83 9.90 28.00
C SER A 151 21.40 10.42 27.69
N MET A 152 20.97 11.57 28.22
CA MET A 152 19.67 12.21 27.89
C MET A 152 19.47 12.45 26.38
N ILE A 153 20.57 12.47 25.61
CA ILE A 153 20.59 12.44 24.14
C ILE A 153 20.17 11.06 23.62
N ALA A 154 20.55 9.96 24.29
CA ALA A 154 19.94 8.66 24.05
C ALA A 154 18.45 8.64 24.44
N HIS A 155 17.93 9.54 25.29
CA HIS A 155 16.48 9.65 25.55
C HIS A 155 15.71 10.42 24.48
N MET A 156 16.25 11.49 23.92
CA MET A 156 15.64 12.14 22.75
C MET A 156 15.80 11.30 21.48
N THR A 157 16.94 10.62 21.33
CA THR A 157 17.18 9.65 20.27
C THR A 157 16.25 8.44 20.47
N LEU A 158 16.27 7.71 21.59
CA LEU A 158 15.30 6.63 21.87
C LEU A 158 13.85 7.11 21.81
N ALA A 159 13.45 8.27 22.32
CA ALA A 159 12.05 8.71 22.23
C ALA A 159 11.62 9.04 20.79
N ALA A 160 12.57 9.42 19.93
CA ALA A 160 12.40 9.51 18.48
C ALA A 160 12.61 8.16 17.75
N PHE A 161 13.01 7.07 18.44
CA PHE A 161 13.30 5.74 17.89
C PHE A 161 12.46 4.55 18.48
N GLU A 162 11.85 4.66 19.67
CA GLU A 162 11.31 3.51 20.45
C GLU A 162 9.82 3.53 20.75
N THR A 163 9.10 4.57 20.36
CA THR A 163 7.63 4.58 20.40
C THR A 163 7.12 3.41 19.54
N SER A 164 6.21 2.53 19.99
CA SER A 164 5.82 1.31 19.24
C SER A 164 5.38 1.49 17.76
N THR A 165 5.01 2.70 17.32
CA THR A 165 4.81 3.06 15.89
C THR A 165 5.98 3.83 15.28
N ILE A 166 6.78 4.54 16.08
CA ILE A 166 8.16 4.87 15.69
C ILE A 166 8.92 3.56 15.45
N LYS A 167 8.63 2.46 16.12
CA LYS A 167 9.18 1.17 15.76
C LYS A 167 8.79 0.77 14.34
N LYS A 168 7.64 1.12 13.75
CA LYS A 168 7.35 0.82 12.33
C LYS A 168 7.90 1.85 11.35
N GLN A 169 7.83 3.14 11.68
CA GLN A 169 8.36 4.22 10.85
C GLN A 169 9.89 4.31 10.94
N CYS A 170 10.47 4.12 12.12
CA CYS A 170 11.89 3.83 12.36
C CYS A 170 12.28 2.40 12.05
N GLU A 171 11.45 1.35 12.09
CA GLU A 171 11.87 0.10 11.42
C GLU A 171 11.88 0.32 9.91
N GLN A 172 11.00 1.13 9.34
CA GLN A 172 11.05 1.45 7.92
C GLN A 172 12.23 2.34 7.60
N ALA A 173 12.51 3.37 8.40
CA ALA A 173 13.67 4.25 8.26
C ALA A 173 14.97 3.53 8.61
N ASP A 174 14.99 2.60 9.57
CA ASP A 174 16.10 1.71 9.90
C ASP A 174 16.26 0.66 8.81
N ARG A 175 15.17 0.11 8.24
CA ARG A 175 15.24 -0.77 7.07
C ARG A 175 15.76 0.01 5.88
N ASP A 176 15.37 1.25 5.67
CA ASP A 176 15.79 2.07 4.54
C ASP A 176 17.22 2.59 4.74
N TYR A 177 17.60 2.97 5.94
CA TYR A 177 18.97 3.30 6.35
C TYR A 177 19.87 2.08 6.27
N LYS A 178 19.43 0.92 6.78
CA LYS A 178 20.14 -0.35 6.67
C LYS A 178 20.25 -0.80 5.23
N ARG A 179 19.20 -0.71 4.41
CA ARG A 179 19.27 -0.95 2.96
C ARG A 179 20.24 0.01 2.27
N ALA A 180 20.25 1.29 2.65
CA ALA A 180 21.17 2.27 2.10
C ALA A 180 22.62 1.97 2.52
N MET A 181 22.85 1.57 3.77
CA MET A 181 24.15 1.12 4.27
C MET A 181 24.61 -0.18 3.63
N ASP A 182 23.72 -1.17 3.49
CA ASP A 182 23.97 -2.43 2.81
C ASP A 182 24.33 -2.16 1.35
N ALA A 183 23.57 -1.31 0.65
CA ALA A 183 23.85 -0.88 -0.71
C ALA A 183 25.19 -0.14 -0.83
N LEU A 184 25.55 0.68 0.17
CA LEU A 184 26.82 1.40 0.21
C LEU A 184 28.00 0.47 0.47
N SER A 185 27.83 -0.53 1.34
CA SER A 185 28.82 -1.60 1.58
C SER A 185 29.03 -2.50 0.36
N ALA A 186 27.99 -2.65 -0.48
CA ALA A 186 28.03 -3.43 -1.71
C ALA A 186 28.58 -2.65 -2.92
N ARG A 187 28.91 -1.35 -2.78
CA ARG A 187 29.46 -0.53 -3.86
C ARG A 187 30.97 -0.71 -4.01
N GLY A 188 31.42 -0.67 -5.26
CA GLY A 188 32.82 -0.63 -5.64
C GLY A 188 33.38 -1.99 -6.07
N THR A 189 34.16 -1.95 -7.16
CA THR A 189 34.94 -3.10 -7.63
C THR A 189 36.39 -3.03 -7.17
N SER A 190 36.90 -1.81 -6.89
CA SER A 190 38.27 -1.59 -6.42
C SER A 190 38.38 -1.57 -4.88
N VAL A 191 39.59 -1.80 -4.36
CA VAL A 191 39.90 -1.75 -2.92
C VAL A 191 39.69 -0.33 -2.36
N THR A 192 40.06 0.70 -3.12
CA THR A 192 39.90 2.10 -2.75
C THR A 192 38.42 2.48 -2.64
N GLU A 193 37.57 2.04 -3.57
CA GLU A 193 36.13 2.29 -3.51
C GLU A 193 35.50 1.69 -2.25
N LYS A 194 35.92 0.48 -1.85
CA LYS A 194 35.46 -0.17 -0.62
C LYS A 194 35.91 0.57 0.65
N LYS A 195 37.19 0.96 0.72
CA LYS A 195 37.71 1.76 1.85
C LYS A 195 37.05 3.14 1.95
N ASN A 196 36.77 3.77 0.81
CA ASN A 196 36.03 5.04 0.77
C ASN A 196 34.58 4.85 1.24
N ALA A 197 33.93 3.75 0.85
CA ALA A 197 32.61 3.40 1.36
C ALA A 197 32.62 3.20 2.89
N GLU A 198 33.60 2.50 3.46
CA GLU A 198 33.75 2.33 4.91
C GLU A 198 33.89 3.66 5.67
N VAL A 199 34.72 4.58 5.14
CA VAL A 199 34.85 5.94 5.69
C VAL A 199 33.50 6.65 5.67
N MET A 200 32.77 6.57 4.56
CA MET A 200 31.45 7.20 4.43
C MET A 200 30.40 6.57 5.37
N ILE A 201 30.37 5.25 5.54
CA ILE A 201 29.48 4.57 6.52
C ILE A 201 29.72 5.14 7.92
N LYS A 202 30.99 5.24 8.33
CA LYS A 202 31.35 5.81 9.64
C LYS A 202 30.96 7.28 9.72
N THR A 203 31.23 8.07 8.69
CA THR A 203 30.85 9.49 8.63
C THR A 203 29.35 9.69 8.79
N PHE A 204 28.51 8.90 8.09
CA PHE A 204 27.07 9.04 8.17
C PHE A 204 26.51 8.68 9.56
N ALA A 205 27.06 7.66 10.22
CA ALA A 205 26.69 7.33 11.60
C ALA A 205 26.99 8.49 12.57
N GLU A 206 28.17 9.11 12.45
CA GLU A 206 28.55 10.22 13.32
C GLU A 206 27.83 11.53 12.98
N ILE A 207 27.43 11.73 11.72
CA ILE A 207 26.54 12.84 11.33
C ILE A 207 25.16 12.66 11.96
N ALA A 208 24.62 11.45 12.00
CA ALA A 208 23.34 11.19 12.68
C ALA A 208 23.43 11.52 14.18
N ASN A 209 24.54 11.17 14.84
CA ASN A 209 24.83 11.58 16.22
C ASN A 209 24.88 13.11 16.35
N ALA A 210 25.56 13.78 15.43
CA ALA A 210 25.65 15.24 15.40
C ALA A 210 24.27 15.92 15.27
N PHE A 211 23.36 15.37 14.45
CA PHE A 211 21.99 15.86 14.34
C PHE A 211 21.21 15.71 15.65
N GLY A 212 21.31 14.57 16.33
CA GLY A 212 20.65 14.36 17.62
C GLY A 212 21.12 15.38 18.67
N MET A 213 22.43 15.62 18.75
CA MET A 213 23.01 16.65 19.62
C MET A 213 22.51 18.05 19.25
N PHE A 214 22.48 18.35 17.94
CA PHE A 214 22.08 19.66 17.42
C PHE A 214 20.65 20.01 17.81
N ILE A 215 19.72 19.08 17.58
CA ILE A 215 18.30 19.26 17.84
C ILE A 215 18.02 19.37 19.34
N SER A 216 18.71 18.56 20.16
CA SER A 216 18.59 18.62 21.61
C SER A 216 18.96 19.99 22.16
N GLU A 217 20.10 20.54 21.73
CA GLU A 217 20.54 21.85 22.19
C GLU A 217 19.68 23.00 21.64
N LEU A 218 19.14 22.87 20.41
CA LEU A 218 18.14 23.81 19.89
C LEU A 218 16.86 23.81 20.74
N MET A 219 16.35 22.63 21.10
CA MET A 219 15.14 22.49 21.91
C MET A 219 15.35 23.03 23.32
N ASP A 220 16.46 22.68 23.96
CA ASP A 220 16.80 23.22 25.28
C ASP A 220 16.95 24.75 25.25
N THR A 221 17.62 25.29 24.23
CA THR A 221 17.76 26.75 24.07
C THR A 221 16.39 27.42 23.92
N PHE A 222 15.53 26.84 23.07
CA PHE A 222 14.16 27.32 22.86
C PHE A 222 13.36 27.33 24.17
N LEU A 223 13.29 26.21 24.88
CA LEU A 223 12.51 26.07 26.11
C LEU A 223 13.05 26.96 27.24
N ASN A 224 14.37 27.08 27.37
CA ASN A 224 14.98 27.99 28.35
C ASN A 224 14.67 29.45 28.03
N LYS A 225 14.62 29.85 26.75
CA LYS A 225 14.23 31.21 26.36
C LYS A 225 12.77 31.50 26.66
N LEU A 226 11.87 30.54 26.45
CA LEU A 226 10.48 30.68 26.90
C LEU A 226 10.39 30.83 28.42
N GLN A 227 11.16 30.05 29.17
CA GLN A 227 11.19 30.14 30.63
C GLN A 227 11.74 31.48 31.13
N GLN A 228 12.84 31.97 30.55
CA GLN A 228 13.44 33.27 30.90
C GLN A 228 12.48 34.44 30.67
N ASN A 229 11.58 34.32 29.69
CA ASN A 229 10.57 35.33 29.37
C ASN A 229 9.23 35.09 30.10
N ASN A 230 9.17 34.15 31.06
CA ASN A 230 7.97 33.77 31.83
C ASN A 230 6.79 33.30 30.96
N ILE A 231 7.07 32.72 29.79
CA ILE A 231 6.06 32.22 28.84
C ILE A 231 5.72 30.77 29.14
N PHE A 232 6.71 29.98 29.56
CA PHE A 232 6.57 28.55 29.77
C PHE A 232 7.43 28.08 30.94
N ASP A 233 6.85 27.37 31.90
CA ASP A 233 7.60 26.84 33.05
C ASP A 233 8.18 25.45 32.72
N TYR A 234 9.34 25.45 32.07
CA TYR A 234 10.04 24.21 31.69
C TYR A 234 10.42 23.36 32.91
N SER A 235 10.56 23.95 34.11
CA SER A 235 10.93 23.18 35.30
C SER A 235 9.87 22.13 35.69
N LYS A 236 8.58 22.41 35.42
CA LYS A 236 7.47 21.51 35.72
C LYS A 236 7.42 20.27 34.84
N THR A 237 8.12 20.25 33.71
CA THR A 237 8.07 19.09 32.81
C THR A 237 9.23 18.12 33.01
N LYS A 238 10.25 18.52 33.78
CA LYS A 238 11.47 17.74 34.01
C LYS A 238 11.26 16.46 34.82
N GLU A 239 10.19 16.40 35.62
CA GLU A 239 9.87 15.20 36.41
C GLU A 239 9.25 14.07 35.58
N TYR A 240 8.81 14.36 34.34
CA TYR A 240 8.17 13.40 33.45
C TYR A 240 9.18 12.79 32.48
N ASP A 241 9.34 11.48 32.56
CA ASP A 241 10.39 10.74 31.83
C ASP A 241 9.81 9.51 31.12
N ILE A 242 9.86 9.54 29.78
CA ILE A 242 9.41 8.44 28.92
C ILE A 242 10.20 7.16 29.21
N LYS A 243 11.53 7.21 29.40
CA LYS A 243 12.29 5.99 29.71
C LYS A 243 11.87 5.44 31.03
N ARG A 244 11.76 6.28 32.06
CA ARG A 244 11.34 5.79 33.37
C ARG A 244 9.98 5.11 33.27
N SER A 245 9.06 5.71 32.51
CA SER A 245 7.76 5.13 32.19
C SER A 245 7.88 3.77 31.47
N SER A 246 8.72 3.67 30.42
CA SER A 246 8.94 2.42 29.68
C SER A 246 9.66 1.33 30.49
N GLU A 247 10.59 1.70 31.37
CA GLU A 247 11.21 0.79 32.34
C GLU A 247 10.18 0.23 33.32
N ILE A 248 9.23 1.06 33.76
CA ILE A 248 8.11 0.60 34.59
C ILE A 248 7.25 -0.39 33.79
N LEU A 249 6.97 -0.14 32.50
CA LEU A 249 6.24 -1.08 31.65
C LEU A 249 6.93 -2.45 31.55
N ASN A 250 8.26 -2.53 31.58
CA ASN A 250 8.98 -3.82 31.57
C ASN A 250 8.64 -4.71 32.78
N ASN A 251 8.26 -4.11 33.91
CA ASN A 251 7.80 -4.84 35.10
C ASN A 251 6.48 -5.58 34.87
N MET A 252 5.75 -5.30 33.77
CA MET A 252 4.59 -6.10 33.37
C MET A 252 4.93 -7.57 33.22
N SER A 253 6.16 -7.95 32.88
CA SER A 253 6.53 -9.37 32.81
C SER A 253 6.69 -10.03 34.20
N LEU A 254 6.86 -9.22 35.26
CA LEU A 254 7.32 -9.65 36.58
C LEU A 254 6.22 -9.67 37.64
N VAL A 255 5.14 -8.90 37.46
CA VAL A 255 4.07 -8.74 38.47
C VAL A 255 2.72 -9.20 37.95
N GLU A 256 1.84 -9.71 38.79
CA GLU A 256 0.48 -10.12 38.38
C GLU A 256 -0.43 -8.92 38.06
N ASP A 257 -0.39 -7.87 38.90
CA ASP A 257 -1.21 -6.68 38.74
C ASP A 257 -0.65 -5.74 37.66
N LYS A 258 -0.95 -6.08 36.41
CA LYS A 258 -0.56 -5.29 35.24
C LYS A 258 -1.25 -3.92 35.18
N LYS A 259 -2.46 -3.79 35.74
CA LYS A 259 -3.21 -2.51 35.75
C LYS A 259 -2.45 -1.48 36.59
N SER A 260 -1.95 -1.87 37.75
CA SER A 260 -1.12 -1.00 38.58
C SER A 260 0.17 -0.59 37.89
N VAL A 261 0.81 -1.48 37.11
CA VAL A 261 2.00 -1.13 36.31
C VAL A 261 1.68 -0.05 35.28
N LEU A 262 0.57 -0.18 34.56
CA LEU A 262 0.10 0.85 33.61
C LEU A 262 -0.11 2.20 34.29
N ILE A 263 -0.76 2.22 35.45
CA ILE A 263 -1.02 3.45 36.21
C ILE A 263 0.29 4.10 36.66
N GLN A 264 1.28 3.32 37.14
CA GLN A 264 2.57 3.86 37.55
C GLN A 264 3.38 4.40 36.36
N ALA A 265 3.36 3.70 35.22
CA ALA A 265 3.99 4.18 33.99
C ALA A 265 3.34 5.48 33.50
N PHE A 266 2.01 5.58 33.59
CA PHE A 266 1.25 6.78 33.21
C PHE A 266 1.55 7.98 34.11
N LYS A 267 1.63 7.78 35.43
CA LYS A 267 2.06 8.85 36.35
C LYS A 267 3.49 9.32 36.07
N SER A 268 4.37 8.40 35.66
CA SER A 268 5.75 8.75 35.29
C SER A 268 5.84 9.54 34.00
N CYS A 269 4.96 9.29 33.03
CA CYS A 269 4.90 10.03 31.77
C CYS A 269 3.56 9.77 31.05
N PRO A 270 2.60 10.73 31.08
CA PRO A 270 1.29 10.52 30.48
C PRO A 270 1.28 10.58 28.95
N TYR A 271 2.34 11.13 28.33
CA TYR A 271 2.51 11.19 26.89
C TYR A 271 3.38 10.04 26.34
N ASN A 272 3.63 8.98 27.11
CA ASN A 272 4.25 7.77 26.59
C ASN A 272 3.20 6.89 25.86
N PRO A 273 3.24 6.79 24.53
CA PRO A 273 2.24 6.04 23.75
C PRO A 273 2.30 4.52 23.97
N ASP A 274 3.42 3.97 24.43
CA ASP A 274 3.53 2.52 24.69
C ASP A 274 2.60 2.06 25.80
N ILE A 275 2.26 2.96 26.73
CA ILE A 275 1.26 2.71 27.76
C ILE A 275 -0.09 2.39 27.10
N TYR A 276 -0.51 3.23 26.16
CA TYR A 276 -1.81 3.10 25.49
C TYR A 276 -1.83 1.90 24.53
N ALA A 277 -0.71 1.60 23.88
CA ALA A 277 -0.56 0.37 23.10
C ALA A 277 -0.73 -0.86 24.00
N LYS A 278 -0.13 -0.87 25.20
CA LYS A 278 -0.31 -1.96 26.18
C LYS A 278 -1.73 -2.05 26.74
N VAL A 279 -2.39 -0.91 26.99
CA VAL A 279 -3.82 -0.87 27.36
C VAL A 279 -4.66 -1.59 26.31
N LEU A 280 -4.40 -1.33 25.02
CA LEU A 280 -5.10 -1.98 23.92
C LEU A 280 -4.81 -3.49 23.83
N GLU A 281 -3.53 -3.88 23.90
CA GLU A 281 -3.12 -5.30 23.89
C GLU A 281 -3.80 -6.10 25.00
N MET A 282 -3.96 -5.49 26.16
CA MET A 282 -4.59 -6.09 27.33
C MET A 282 -6.13 -6.10 27.28
N GLY A 283 -6.75 -5.46 26.30
CA GLY A 283 -8.22 -5.32 26.23
C GLY A 283 -8.80 -4.44 27.33
N LEU A 284 -7.99 -3.55 27.90
CA LEU A 284 -8.40 -2.57 28.92
C LEU A 284 -8.77 -1.22 28.29
N CYS A 285 -8.94 -1.16 26.97
CA CYS A 285 -9.19 0.08 26.25
C CYS A 285 -10.55 0.70 26.60
N ASP A 286 -10.52 2.01 26.86
CA ASP A 286 -11.71 2.83 27.02
C ASP A 286 -11.53 4.16 26.28
N LEU A 287 -12.64 4.80 25.91
CA LEU A 287 -12.63 6.02 25.11
C LEU A 287 -11.95 7.19 25.84
N ASP A 288 -12.10 7.31 27.16
CA ASP A 288 -11.56 8.42 27.93
C ASP A 288 -10.03 8.33 28.04
N THR A 289 -9.47 7.13 28.20
CA THR A 289 -8.02 6.88 28.14
C THR A 289 -7.43 7.33 26.80
N PHE A 290 -8.09 7.04 25.67
CA PHE A 290 -7.58 7.44 24.37
C PHE A 290 -7.87 8.90 24.03
N LYS A 291 -8.91 9.53 24.60
CA LYS A 291 -9.03 11.00 24.59
C LYS A 291 -7.86 11.67 25.32
N THR A 292 -7.38 11.09 26.42
CA THR A 292 -6.16 11.56 27.08
C THR A 292 -4.92 11.39 26.20
N ALA A 293 -4.81 10.26 25.49
CA ALA A 293 -3.72 10.08 24.51
C ALA A 293 -3.76 11.14 23.41
N GLN A 294 -4.94 11.43 22.86
CA GLN A 294 -5.15 12.49 21.87
C GLN A 294 -4.86 13.88 22.43
N TYR A 295 -5.22 14.15 23.69
CA TYR A 295 -4.91 15.42 24.35
C TYR A 295 -3.40 15.70 24.38
N TYR A 296 -2.59 14.64 24.54
CA TYR A 296 -1.14 14.67 24.47
C TYR A 296 -0.58 14.35 23.07
N TYR A 297 -1.36 14.51 21.99
CA TYR A 297 -0.93 14.35 20.60
C TYR A 297 -0.35 12.97 20.26
N GLN A 298 -0.84 11.91 20.91
CA GLN A 298 -0.43 10.53 20.65
C GLN A 298 -1.37 9.81 19.66
N ASP A 299 -2.39 10.49 19.17
CA ASP A 299 -3.41 9.95 18.26
C ASP A 299 -2.84 9.53 16.90
N GLU A 300 -1.92 10.31 16.33
CA GLU A 300 -1.23 9.94 15.08
C GLU A 300 -0.49 8.61 15.23
N VAL A 301 0.25 8.45 16.32
CA VAL A 301 1.02 7.23 16.66
C VAL A 301 0.08 6.04 16.89
N LEU A 302 -1.02 6.24 17.61
CA LEU A 302 -1.92 5.16 18.02
C LEU A 302 -2.90 4.73 16.93
N THR A 303 -3.16 5.56 15.91
CA THR A 303 -4.10 5.24 14.83
C THR A 303 -3.73 3.95 14.09
N GLU A 304 -2.45 3.76 13.75
CA GLU A 304 -1.98 2.53 13.10
C GLU A 304 -2.08 1.29 14.01
N VAL A 305 -1.80 1.48 15.30
CA VAL A 305 -1.87 0.40 16.30
C VAL A 305 -3.32 -0.07 16.46
N LEU A 306 -4.25 0.88 16.50
CA LEU A 306 -5.69 0.62 16.56
C LEU A 306 -6.19 -0.07 15.29
N ASP A 307 -5.78 0.38 14.11
CA ASP A 307 -6.13 -0.27 12.83
C ASP A 307 -5.68 -1.74 12.81
N ASP A 308 -4.44 -2.01 13.20
CA ASP A 308 -3.89 -3.36 13.25
C ASP A 308 -4.62 -4.24 14.25
N TYR A 309 -4.95 -3.69 15.43
CA TYR A 309 -5.70 -4.39 16.45
C TYR A 309 -7.11 -4.75 15.95
N VAL A 310 -7.82 -3.78 15.35
CA VAL A 310 -9.15 -3.98 14.78
C VAL A 310 -9.10 -5.07 13.71
N LYS A 311 -8.19 -4.97 12.75
CA LYS A 311 -8.01 -5.96 11.66
C LYS A 311 -7.80 -7.38 12.20
N LYS A 312 -6.96 -7.55 13.23
CA LYS A 312 -6.69 -8.86 13.86
C LYS A 312 -7.89 -9.42 14.63
N ASN A 313 -8.79 -8.56 15.09
CA ASN A 313 -9.90 -8.93 15.96
C ASN A 313 -11.29 -8.77 15.31
N LEU A 314 -11.40 -8.54 13.99
CA LEU A 314 -12.67 -8.32 13.28
C LEU A 314 -13.76 -9.38 13.52
N LYS A 315 -13.36 -10.62 13.86
CA LYS A 315 -14.30 -11.70 14.16
C LYS A 315 -14.94 -11.60 15.56
N ASN A 316 -14.43 -10.71 16.42
CA ASN A 316 -14.90 -10.50 17.78
C ASN A 316 -15.37 -9.06 17.93
N THR A 317 -16.66 -8.83 17.66
CA THR A 317 -17.29 -7.51 17.68
C THR A 317 -17.11 -6.78 19.02
N GLU A 318 -17.17 -7.51 20.14
CA GLU A 318 -16.99 -6.92 21.48
C GLU A 318 -15.60 -6.30 21.65
N LYS A 319 -14.55 -6.96 21.15
CA LYS A 319 -13.17 -6.46 21.24
C LYS A 319 -12.91 -5.24 20.37
N VAL A 320 -13.64 -5.08 19.28
CA VAL A 320 -13.38 -4.02 18.29
C VAL A 320 -14.31 -2.82 18.45
N THR A 321 -15.42 -2.93 19.18
CA THR A 321 -16.37 -1.83 19.37
C THR A 321 -15.71 -0.56 19.91
N VAL A 322 -15.02 -0.66 21.06
CA VAL A 322 -14.34 0.51 21.66
C VAL A 322 -13.20 1.05 20.77
N PRO A 323 -12.30 0.22 20.21
CA PRO A 323 -11.30 0.67 19.24
C PRO A 323 -11.89 1.40 18.02
N ILE A 324 -13.04 0.98 17.52
CA ILE A 324 -13.74 1.66 16.41
C ILE A 324 -14.20 3.05 16.83
N SER A 325 -14.81 3.20 18.02
CA SER A 325 -15.21 4.52 18.55
C SER A 325 -14.01 5.46 18.72
N ILE A 326 -12.86 4.92 19.15
CA ILE A 326 -11.61 5.68 19.28
C ILE A 326 -11.11 6.12 17.90
N LEU A 327 -11.05 5.20 16.92
CA LEU A 327 -10.64 5.52 15.55
C LEU A 327 -11.55 6.56 14.90
N ALA A 328 -12.86 6.48 15.14
CA ALA A 328 -13.85 7.45 14.68
C ALA A 328 -13.51 8.85 15.23
N THR A 329 -13.23 8.93 16.53
CA THR A 329 -12.82 10.18 17.20
C THR A 329 -11.53 10.75 16.61
N TYR A 330 -10.50 9.93 16.43
CA TYR A 330 -9.19 10.36 15.91
C TYR A 330 -9.27 10.84 14.46
N ARG A 331 -10.12 10.20 13.64
CA ARG A 331 -10.28 10.53 12.22
C ARG A 331 -11.34 11.60 11.94
N GLY A 332 -12.06 12.06 12.96
CA GLY A 332 -13.15 13.04 12.81
C GLY A 332 -14.31 12.50 11.96
N THR A 333 -14.62 11.20 12.08
CA THR A 333 -15.74 10.54 11.40
C THR A 333 -16.63 9.80 12.41
N ASP A 334 -17.79 9.33 11.98
CA ASP A 334 -18.59 8.37 12.75
C ASP A 334 -18.07 6.92 12.63
N GLU A 335 -18.57 6.04 13.49
CA GLU A 335 -18.21 4.61 13.50
C GLU A 335 -18.58 3.90 12.20
N ILE A 336 -19.70 4.31 11.57
CA ILE A 336 -20.14 3.78 10.28
C ILE A 336 -19.09 4.05 9.21
N GLY A 337 -18.51 5.26 9.18
CA GLY A 337 -17.41 5.61 8.28
C GLY A 337 -16.18 4.73 8.48
N ILE A 338 -15.82 4.40 9.73
CA ILE A 338 -14.72 3.47 10.01
C ILE A 338 -15.04 2.07 9.48
N TRP A 339 -16.23 1.54 9.76
CA TRP A 339 -16.64 0.23 9.27
C TRP A 339 -16.68 0.13 7.74
N LYS A 340 -17.19 1.17 7.08
CA LYS A 340 -17.15 1.26 5.60
C LYS A 340 -15.72 1.21 5.08
N LYS A 341 -14.78 1.90 5.73
CA LYS A 341 -13.38 1.89 5.30
C LYS A 341 -12.72 0.51 5.49
N ILE A 342 -13.08 -0.20 6.55
CA ILE A 342 -12.61 -1.57 6.81
C ILE A 342 -13.10 -2.55 5.74
N TYR A 343 -14.38 -2.45 5.36
CA TYR A 343 -15.03 -3.37 4.43
C TYR A 343 -15.12 -2.87 2.98
N GLU A 344 -14.46 -1.75 2.65
CA GLU A 344 -14.56 -1.03 1.37
C GLU A 344 -14.52 -1.98 0.16
N GLY A 345 -13.45 -2.78 0.02
CA GLY A 345 -13.31 -3.70 -1.12
C GLY A 345 -14.34 -4.84 -1.14
N THR A 346 -14.90 -5.23 0.01
CA THR A 346 -15.97 -6.23 0.06
C THR A 346 -17.30 -5.62 -0.36
N LEU A 347 -17.61 -4.42 0.16
CA LEU A 347 -18.83 -3.68 -0.19
C LEU A 347 -18.86 -3.32 -1.67
N GLU A 348 -17.76 -2.79 -2.21
CA GLU A 348 -17.63 -2.46 -3.63
C GLU A 348 -17.86 -3.67 -4.54
N ASN A 349 -17.35 -4.85 -4.16
CA ASN A 349 -17.56 -6.07 -4.93
C ASN A 349 -19.03 -6.55 -4.89
N ILE A 350 -19.67 -6.48 -3.72
CA ILE A 350 -21.09 -6.82 -3.56
C ILE A 350 -21.94 -5.87 -4.41
N GLU A 351 -21.83 -4.56 -4.16
CA GLU A 351 -22.61 -3.53 -4.84
C GLU A 351 -22.38 -3.55 -6.36
N GLY A 352 -21.12 -3.65 -6.79
CA GLY A 352 -20.74 -3.76 -8.19
C GLY A 352 -21.34 -4.99 -8.87
N SER A 353 -21.35 -6.13 -8.19
CA SER A 353 -21.92 -7.38 -8.74
C SER A 353 -23.43 -7.29 -8.92
N TYR A 354 -24.16 -6.78 -7.91
CA TYR A 354 -25.61 -6.56 -8.04
C TYR A 354 -25.94 -5.54 -9.13
N LYS A 355 -25.16 -4.46 -9.22
CA LYS A 355 -25.31 -3.45 -10.28
C LYS A 355 -25.15 -4.05 -11.68
N ILE A 356 -24.17 -4.92 -11.89
CA ILE A 356 -23.97 -5.62 -13.18
C ILE A 356 -25.20 -6.47 -13.51
N ILE A 357 -25.73 -7.20 -12.55
CA ILE A 357 -26.91 -8.05 -12.76
C ILE A 357 -28.15 -7.21 -13.06
N ASN A 358 -28.41 -6.18 -12.26
CA ASN A 358 -29.54 -5.27 -12.48
C ASN A 358 -29.45 -4.56 -13.84
N THR A 359 -28.24 -4.24 -14.31
CA THR A 359 -28.05 -3.67 -15.66
C THR A 359 -28.36 -4.69 -16.76
N ALA A 360 -28.07 -5.98 -16.54
CA ALA A 360 -28.40 -7.04 -17.50
C ALA A 360 -29.90 -7.22 -17.72
N LEU A 361 -30.75 -6.79 -16.77
CA LEU A 361 -32.22 -6.82 -16.92
C LEU A 361 -32.75 -5.83 -17.95
N SER A 362 -32.01 -4.77 -18.27
CA SER A 362 -32.46 -3.70 -19.18
C SER A 362 -31.61 -3.55 -20.46
N ASP A 363 -30.38 -4.08 -20.47
CA ASP A 363 -29.46 -4.00 -21.60
C ASP A 363 -29.17 -5.40 -22.19
N LYS A 364 -29.63 -5.61 -23.44
CA LYS A 364 -29.45 -6.89 -24.16
C LYS A 364 -27.99 -7.30 -24.37
N LYS A 365 -27.06 -6.34 -24.52
CA LYS A 365 -25.63 -6.63 -24.65
C LYS A 365 -25.05 -7.12 -23.33
N LYS A 366 -25.49 -6.52 -22.22
CA LYS A 366 -25.09 -6.93 -20.87
C LYS A 366 -25.71 -8.28 -20.50
N LEU A 367 -26.95 -8.53 -20.92
CA LEU A 367 -27.60 -9.83 -20.80
C LEU A 367 -26.85 -10.93 -21.58
N ASP A 368 -26.46 -10.67 -22.84
CA ASP A 368 -25.64 -11.60 -23.62
C ASP A 368 -24.34 -11.98 -22.90
N ARG A 369 -23.64 -10.98 -22.36
CA ARG A 369 -22.42 -11.20 -21.57
C ARG A 369 -22.72 -12.04 -20.33
N PHE A 370 -23.76 -11.69 -19.56
CA PHE A 370 -24.15 -12.44 -18.37
C PHE A 370 -24.44 -13.91 -18.69
N ILE A 371 -25.19 -14.20 -19.76
CA ILE A 371 -25.52 -15.56 -20.19
C ILE A 371 -24.25 -16.34 -20.53
N ARG A 372 -23.31 -15.73 -21.24
CA ARG A 372 -22.07 -16.40 -21.64
C ARG A 372 -21.15 -16.71 -20.46
N ASP A 373 -21.09 -15.79 -19.51
CA ASP A 373 -20.22 -15.92 -18.34
C ASP A 373 -20.78 -16.88 -17.30
N ASN A 374 -22.11 -17.01 -17.19
CA ASN A 374 -22.76 -17.73 -16.08
C ASN A 374 -23.57 -18.97 -16.51
N ILE A 375 -23.99 -19.08 -17.78
CA ILE A 375 -24.80 -20.21 -18.28
C ILE A 375 -23.97 -21.08 -19.23
N SER A 376 -23.47 -20.50 -20.33
CA SER A 376 -22.57 -21.17 -21.27
C SER A 376 -22.01 -20.20 -22.31
N SER A 377 -20.72 -20.30 -22.60
CA SER A 377 -20.07 -19.55 -23.69
C SER A 377 -20.53 -19.98 -25.08
N SER A 378 -21.01 -21.23 -25.22
CA SER A 378 -21.52 -21.81 -26.47
C SER A 378 -23.01 -21.59 -26.61
N MET A 379 -23.42 -20.85 -27.65
CA MET A 379 -24.84 -20.56 -27.89
C MET A 379 -25.66 -21.81 -28.22
N LYS A 380 -25.03 -22.83 -28.83
CA LYS A 380 -25.65 -24.15 -29.07
C LYS A 380 -26.00 -24.88 -27.78
N GLU A 381 -25.26 -24.64 -26.70
CA GLU A 381 -25.57 -25.20 -25.38
C GLU A 381 -26.58 -24.34 -24.62
N VAL A 382 -26.58 -23.01 -24.84
CA VAL A 382 -27.56 -22.09 -24.24
C VAL A 382 -28.98 -22.43 -24.70
N VAL A 383 -29.20 -22.66 -26.00
CA VAL A 383 -30.55 -22.96 -26.54
C VAL A 383 -31.16 -24.27 -26.02
N LYS A 384 -30.31 -25.18 -25.49
CA LYS A 384 -30.74 -26.46 -24.92
C LYS A 384 -31.14 -26.37 -23.45
N LYS A 385 -30.88 -25.24 -22.77
CA LYS A 385 -31.16 -25.08 -21.34
C LYS A 385 -32.66 -24.98 -21.07
N SER A 386 -33.12 -25.74 -20.07
CA SER A 386 -34.47 -25.57 -19.54
C SER A 386 -34.56 -24.37 -18.59
N ARG A 387 -35.77 -24.00 -18.20
CA ARG A 387 -35.98 -22.95 -17.20
C ARG A 387 -35.34 -23.32 -15.85
N GLU A 388 -35.42 -24.59 -15.46
CA GLU A 388 -34.80 -25.11 -14.23
C GLU A 388 -33.26 -25.02 -14.29
N ASP A 389 -32.65 -25.32 -15.45
CA ASP A 389 -31.21 -25.16 -15.63
C ASP A 389 -30.78 -23.70 -15.49
N VAL A 390 -31.56 -22.78 -16.06
CA VAL A 390 -31.31 -21.33 -15.97
C VAL A 390 -31.41 -20.87 -14.51
N ILE A 391 -32.49 -21.22 -13.82
CA ILE A 391 -32.70 -20.90 -12.40
C ILE A 391 -31.51 -21.40 -11.57
N LYS A 392 -31.10 -22.66 -11.76
CA LYS A 392 -29.97 -23.25 -11.04
C LYS A 392 -28.66 -22.48 -11.24
N ASN A 393 -28.37 -22.03 -12.46
CA ASN A 393 -27.17 -21.24 -12.73
C ASN A 393 -27.24 -19.84 -12.11
N ILE A 394 -28.41 -19.21 -12.16
CA ILE A 394 -28.64 -17.90 -11.53
C ILE A 394 -28.52 -18.01 -10.01
N ASP A 395 -29.17 -19.00 -9.37
CA ASP A 395 -29.08 -19.23 -7.93
C ASP A 395 -27.64 -19.47 -7.49
N LYS A 396 -26.88 -20.27 -8.24
CA LYS A 396 -25.44 -20.49 -7.97
C LYS A 396 -24.66 -19.17 -8.00
N LYS A 397 -24.98 -18.28 -8.94
CA LYS A 397 -24.34 -16.96 -9.03
C LYS A 397 -24.74 -16.06 -7.87
N MET A 398 -26.01 -16.01 -7.50
CA MET A 398 -26.53 -15.20 -6.39
C MET A 398 -25.93 -15.61 -5.04
N LEU A 399 -25.88 -16.92 -4.76
CA LEU A 399 -25.29 -17.46 -3.53
C LEU A 399 -23.80 -17.12 -3.39
N ALA A 400 -23.10 -16.85 -4.49
CA ALA A 400 -21.69 -16.48 -4.48
C ALA A 400 -21.45 -14.98 -4.24
N LEU A 401 -22.49 -14.13 -4.25
CA LEU A 401 -22.34 -12.68 -4.09
C LEU A 401 -22.13 -12.28 -2.64
N VAL A 402 -23.01 -12.74 -1.75
CA VAL A 402 -23.00 -12.44 -0.32
C VAL A 402 -23.82 -13.49 0.41
N SER A 403 -23.36 -13.90 1.60
CA SER A 403 -24.15 -14.81 2.47
C SER A 403 -25.22 -14.04 3.25
N GLU A 404 -26.31 -14.70 3.62
CA GLU A 404 -27.40 -14.09 4.41
C GLU A 404 -26.89 -13.50 5.73
N LYS A 405 -26.08 -14.27 6.48
CA LYS A 405 -25.44 -13.80 7.71
C LYS A 405 -24.62 -12.53 7.49
N GLN A 406 -23.81 -12.49 6.43
CA GLN A 406 -22.96 -11.32 6.14
C GLN A 406 -23.79 -10.11 5.72
N TYR A 407 -24.86 -10.33 4.94
CA TYR A 407 -25.78 -9.26 4.56
C TYR A 407 -26.46 -8.66 5.79
N ASP A 408 -27.00 -9.49 6.68
CA ASP A 408 -27.66 -9.04 7.90
C ASP A 408 -26.70 -8.29 8.82
N GLU A 409 -25.46 -8.76 8.95
CA GLU A 409 -24.39 -8.05 9.67
C GLU A 409 -24.14 -6.66 9.08
N PHE A 410 -23.97 -6.55 7.75
CA PHE A 410 -23.66 -5.28 7.10
C PHE A 410 -24.83 -4.29 7.10
N VAL A 411 -26.07 -4.78 6.96
CA VAL A 411 -27.27 -3.95 7.10
C VAL A 411 -27.47 -3.53 8.55
N GLY A 412 -27.26 -4.44 9.51
CA GLY A 412 -27.34 -4.13 10.94
C GLY A 412 -26.30 -3.10 11.39
N MET A 413 -25.10 -3.11 10.79
CA MET A 413 -24.07 -2.08 10.98
C MET A 413 -24.38 -0.76 10.25
N GLY A 414 -25.38 -0.72 9.37
CA GLY A 414 -25.69 0.45 8.53
C GLY A 414 -24.67 0.75 7.44
N ILE A 415 -23.77 -0.19 7.12
CA ILE A 415 -22.73 -0.01 6.10
C ILE A 415 -23.18 -0.44 4.71
N LEU A 416 -24.19 -1.30 4.61
CA LEU A 416 -24.84 -1.69 3.35
C LEU A 416 -26.33 -1.33 3.41
N SER A 417 -26.84 -0.69 2.36
CA SER A 417 -28.27 -0.40 2.23
C SER A 417 -28.93 -1.40 1.27
N PRO A 418 -30.09 -1.98 1.63
CA PRO A 418 -30.88 -2.82 0.72
C PRO A 418 -31.19 -2.11 -0.61
N GLU A 419 -31.34 -0.79 -0.58
CA GLU A 419 -31.68 0.03 -1.76
C GLU A 419 -30.59 0.02 -2.84
N ILE A 420 -29.34 -0.20 -2.44
CA ILE A 420 -28.19 -0.19 -3.36
C ILE A 420 -28.16 -1.47 -4.20
N ILE A 421 -28.64 -2.59 -3.66
CA ILE A 421 -28.54 -3.91 -4.31
C ILE A 421 -29.86 -4.39 -4.94
N ARG A 422 -31.02 -3.94 -4.44
CA ARG A 422 -32.33 -4.33 -4.96
C ARG A 422 -32.63 -3.71 -6.33
N MET A 423 -33.63 -4.26 -7.02
CA MET A 423 -34.11 -3.72 -8.29
C MET A 423 -34.76 -2.33 -8.10
N SER A 424 -34.70 -1.49 -9.14
CA SER A 424 -35.37 -0.19 -9.13
C SER A 424 -36.88 -0.37 -8.95
N GLY A 425 -37.46 0.33 -7.97
CA GLY A 425 -38.88 0.24 -7.63
C GLY A 425 -39.26 -0.92 -6.69
N SER A 426 -38.31 -1.79 -6.32
CA SER A 426 -38.54 -2.83 -5.31
C SER A 426 -38.64 -2.22 -3.91
N SER A 427 -39.46 -2.83 -3.06
CA SER A 427 -39.53 -2.55 -1.62
C SER A 427 -38.87 -3.65 -0.77
N ALA A 428 -38.21 -4.64 -1.39
CA ALA A 428 -37.57 -5.74 -0.67
C ALA A 428 -36.44 -5.24 0.24
N THR A 429 -36.33 -5.85 1.41
CA THR A 429 -35.33 -5.51 2.44
C THR A 429 -34.52 -6.70 2.92
N THR A 430 -35.01 -7.93 2.75
CA THR A 430 -34.26 -9.16 3.08
C THR A 430 -33.45 -9.63 1.87
N LEU A 431 -32.32 -10.28 2.11
CA LEU A 431 -31.49 -10.81 1.02
C LEU A 431 -32.27 -11.84 0.17
N ASN A 432 -33.06 -12.70 0.82
CA ASN A 432 -33.82 -13.74 0.14
C ASN A 432 -34.88 -13.14 -0.79
N ASP A 433 -35.60 -12.10 -0.36
CA ASP A 433 -36.60 -11.43 -1.20
C ASP A 433 -35.93 -10.69 -2.37
N ILE A 434 -34.85 -9.95 -2.09
CA ILE A 434 -34.07 -9.24 -3.13
C ILE A 434 -33.57 -10.21 -4.19
N ASN A 435 -32.93 -11.31 -3.77
CA ASN A 435 -32.43 -12.33 -4.69
C ASN A 435 -33.56 -13.05 -5.41
N GLY A 436 -34.69 -13.29 -4.75
CA GLY A 436 -35.86 -13.91 -5.36
C GLY A 436 -36.44 -13.06 -6.49
N GLU A 437 -36.59 -11.75 -6.27
CA GLU A 437 -37.06 -10.80 -7.29
C GLU A 437 -36.12 -10.73 -8.49
N ILE A 438 -34.81 -10.53 -8.24
CA ILE A 438 -33.81 -10.45 -9.30
C ILE A 438 -33.75 -11.77 -10.07
N ARG A 439 -33.75 -12.91 -9.38
CA ARG A 439 -33.74 -14.23 -10.01
C ARG A 439 -34.92 -14.42 -10.94
N ASN A 440 -36.14 -14.08 -10.50
CA ASN A 440 -37.33 -14.26 -11.30
C ASN A 440 -37.27 -13.39 -12.57
N ALA A 441 -36.95 -12.09 -12.41
CA ALA A 441 -36.81 -11.18 -13.54
C ALA A 441 -35.71 -11.62 -14.52
N LEU A 442 -34.55 -12.02 -14.01
CA LEU A 442 -33.43 -12.46 -14.84
C LEU A 442 -33.73 -13.78 -15.55
N THR A 443 -34.42 -14.71 -14.89
CA THR A 443 -34.87 -15.96 -15.52
C THR A 443 -35.76 -15.66 -16.71
N ASP A 444 -36.72 -14.75 -16.57
CA ASP A 444 -37.63 -14.38 -17.66
C ASP A 444 -36.87 -13.76 -18.83
N CYS A 445 -35.98 -12.79 -18.57
CA CYS A 445 -35.13 -12.20 -19.62
C CYS A 445 -34.25 -13.23 -20.34
N VAL A 446 -33.66 -14.18 -19.60
CA VAL A 446 -32.84 -15.25 -20.19
C VAL A 446 -33.68 -16.21 -21.02
N MET A 447 -34.89 -16.56 -20.56
CA MET A 447 -35.78 -17.44 -21.33
C MET A 447 -36.25 -16.77 -22.62
N GLU A 448 -36.59 -15.47 -22.59
CA GLU A 448 -36.88 -14.70 -23.80
C GLU A 448 -35.69 -14.66 -24.77
N TYR A 449 -34.48 -14.49 -24.24
CA TYR A 449 -33.25 -14.55 -25.01
C TYR A 449 -33.05 -15.94 -25.67
N ILE A 450 -33.30 -17.02 -24.92
CA ILE A 450 -33.19 -18.40 -25.42
C ILE A 450 -34.19 -18.65 -26.55
N GLU A 451 -35.42 -18.18 -26.41
CA GLU A 451 -36.43 -18.32 -27.47
C GLU A 451 -36.06 -17.54 -28.73
N GLU A 452 -35.48 -16.35 -28.61
CA GLU A 452 -34.93 -15.60 -29.75
C GLU A 452 -33.74 -16.34 -30.38
N ALA A 453 -32.84 -16.90 -29.57
CA ALA A 453 -31.71 -17.69 -30.07
C ALA A 453 -32.17 -18.94 -30.82
N LYS A 454 -33.20 -19.65 -30.33
CA LYS A 454 -33.82 -20.79 -31.02
C LYS A 454 -34.40 -20.37 -32.37
N LYS A 455 -35.13 -19.25 -32.44
CA LYS A 455 -35.66 -18.74 -33.72
C LYS A 455 -34.57 -18.48 -34.75
N ARG A 456 -33.44 -17.90 -34.34
CA ARG A 456 -32.29 -17.66 -35.23
C ARG A 456 -31.62 -18.95 -35.67
N TYR A 457 -31.49 -19.91 -34.75
CA TYR A 457 -30.92 -21.22 -35.05
C TYR A 457 -31.81 -22.02 -36.02
N ASP A 458 -33.12 -22.04 -35.80
CA ASP A 458 -34.09 -22.68 -36.69
C ASP A 458 -34.09 -22.06 -38.10
N ALA A 459 -33.88 -20.75 -38.20
CA ALA A 459 -33.75 -20.07 -39.50
C ALA A 459 -32.47 -20.50 -40.24
N TYR A 460 -31.36 -20.65 -39.52
CA TYR A 460 -30.12 -21.20 -40.06
C TYR A 460 -30.28 -22.66 -40.50
N ASP A 461 -30.85 -23.52 -39.66
CA ASP A 461 -31.04 -24.95 -39.96
C ASP A 461 -31.92 -25.13 -41.21
N LYS A 462 -33.02 -24.39 -41.32
CA LYS A 462 -33.87 -24.40 -42.54
C LYS A 462 -33.12 -23.94 -43.78
N ALA A 463 -32.30 -22.89 -43.68
CA ALA A 463 -31.51 -22.40 -44.80
C ALA A 463 -30.42 -23.40 -45.21
N MET A 464 -29.81 -24.09 -44.23
CA MET A 464 -28.80 -25.11 -44.46
C MET A 464 -29.42 -26.34 -45.14
N ASP A 465 -30.59 -26.79 -44.71
CA ASP A 465 -31.32 -27.90 -45.34
C ASP A 465 -31.62 -27.63 -46.83
N ILE A 466 -31.99 -26.39 -47.18
CA ILE A 466 -32.23 -25.97 -48.57
C ILE A 466 -30.92 -26.00 -49.35
N TYR A 467 -29.88 -25.37 -48.79
CA TYR A 467 -28.55 -25.33 -49.39
C TYR A 467 -27.96 -26.74 -49.65
N GLU A 468 -28.08 -27.66 -48.70
CA GLU A 468 -27.60 -29.04 -48.83
C GLU A 468 -28.35 -29.82 -49.91
N LYS A 469 -29.67 -29.62 -50.03
CA LYS A 469 -30.49 -30.23 -51.10
C LYS A 469 -30.08 -29.74 -52.48
N GLU A 470 -29.92 -28.42 -52.65
CA GLU A 470 -29.48 -27.83 -53.93
C GLU A 470 -28.05 -28.24 -54.27
N LEU A 471 -27.15 -28.26 -53.28
CA LEU A 471 -25.78 -28.70 -53.46
C LEU A 471 -25.72 -30.16 -53.90
N LYS A 472 -26.53 -31.03 -53.28
CA LYS A 472 -26.65 -32.44 -53.67
C LYS A 472 -27.14 -32.58 -55.11
N GLN A 473 -28.18 -31.83 -55.51
CA GLN A 473 -28.67 -31.84 -56.89
C GLN A 473 -27.58 -31.46 -57.89
N LYS A 474 -26.81 -30.40 -57.62
CA LYS A 474 -25.69 -30.00 -58.49
C LYS A 474 -24.59 -31.07 -58.57
N TYR A 475 -24.32 -31.77 -57.47
CA TYR A 475 -23.37 -32.89 -57.46
C TYR A 475 -23.88 -34.11 -58.24
N ASP A 476 -25.17 -34.42 -58.13
CA ASP A 476 -25.80 -35.50 -58.90
C ASP A 476 -25.73 -35.20 -60.41
N GLU A 477 -26.03 -33.97 -60.83
CA GLU A 477 -25.85 -33.50 -62.22
C GLU A 477 -24.39 -33.63 -62.71
N LEU A 478 -23.42 -33.22 -61.88
CA LEU A 478 -22.00 -33.37 -62.19
C LEU A 478 -21.60 -34.84 -62.36
N ASN A 479 -22.13 -35.73 -61.53
CA ASN A 479 -21.84 -37.16 -61.58
C ASN A 479 -22.44 -37.82 -62.83
N VAL A 480 -23.61 -37.37 -63.30
CA VAL A 480 -24.18 -37.78 -64.59
C VAL A 480 -23.25 -37.38 -65.73
N LEU A 481 -22.81 -36.11 -65.79
CA LEU A 481 -21.88 -35.63 -66.82
C LEU A 481 -20.56 -36.40 -66.83
N ARG A 482 -20.02 -36.73 -65.65
CA ARG A 482 -18.80 -37.55 -65.52
C ARG A 482 -19.02 -38.98 -66.03
N SER A 483 -20.15 -39.58 -65.70
CA SER A 483 -20.49 -40.95 -66.13
C SER A 483 -20.69 -41.03 -67.64
N GLU A 484 -21.39 -40.05 -68.21
CA GLU A 484 -21.57 -39.92 -69.66
C GLU A 484 -20.21 -39.78 -70.38
N LYS A 485 -19.29 -38.96 -69.86
CA LYS A 485 -17.94 -38.81 -70.45
C LYS A 485 -17.16 -40.12 -70.41
N ASN A 486 -17.28 -40.87 -69.32
CA ASN A 486 -16.61 -42.16 -69.14
C ASN A 486 -17.19 -43.25 -70.05
N SER A 487 -18.46 -43.15 -70.43
CA SER A 487 -19.11 -44.09 -71.37
C SER A 487 -18.70 -43.91 -72.84
N LEU A 488 -18.01 -42.81 -73.18
CA LEU A 488 -17.56 -42.54 -74.54
C LEU A 488 -16.37 -43.42 -74.95
N GLY A 489 -16.46 -44.04 -76.14
CA GLY A 489 -15.41 -44.87 -76.73
C GLY A 489 -14.05 -44.16 -76.93
N LEU A 490 -12.98 -44.95 -77.13
CA LEU A 490 -11.59 -44.45 -77.14
C LEU A 490 -11.35 -43.32 -78.16
N PHE A 491 -12.06 -43.31 -79.29
CA PHE A 491 -11.85 -42.39 -80.42
C PHE A 491 -12.75 -41.14 -80.42
N ALA A 492 -13.60 -40.94 -79.41
CA ALA A 492 -14.51 -39.79 -79.31
C ALA A 492 -13.84 -38.50 -78.77
N PHE A 493 -12.66 -38.15 -79.29
CA PHE A 493 -11.80 -37.10 -78.72
C PHE A 493 -12.46 -35.72 -78.65
N SER A 494 -13.14 -35.28 -79.72
CA SER A 494 -13.81 -33.97 -79.76
C SER A 494 -14.93 -33.87 -78.72
N LYS A 495 -15.80 -34.89 -78.64
CA LYS A 495 -16.89 -34.94 -77.65
C LYS A 495 -16.39 -35.08 -76.21
N LYS A 496 -15.31 -35.83 -75.98
CA LYS A 496 -14.65 -35.91 -74.66
C LYS A 496 -14.07 -34.56 -74.22
N LYS A 497 -13.50 -33.78 -75.15
CA LYS A 497 -12.99 -32.44 -74.88
C LYS A 497 -14.11 -31.47 -74.49
N GLU A 498 -15.21 -31.49 -75.23
CA GLU A 498 -16.41 -30.68 -74.94
C GLU A 498 -17.04 -31.03 -73.58
N MET A 499 -17.20 -32.32 -73.28
CA MET A 499 -17.69 -32.77 -71.98
C MET A 499 -16.74 -32.41 -70.83
N THR A 500 -15.43 -32.37 -71.07
CA THR A 500 -14.46 -31.92 -70.05
C THR A 500 -14.67 -30.45 -69.72
N ALA A 501 -14.78 -29.59 -70.73
CA ALA A 501 -15.08 -28.17 -70.51
C ALA A 501 -16.41 -27.95 -69.77
N THR A 502 -17.42 -28.76 -70.08
CA THR A 502 -18.74 -28.70 -69.40
C THR A 502 -18.65 -29.16 -67.94
N ILE A 503 -17.90 -30.23 -67.67
CA ILE A 503 -17.64 -30.70 -66.30
C ILE A 503 -16.88 -29.63 -65.51
N ASP A 504 -15.85 -29.00 -66.10
CA ASP A 504 -15.06 -27.96 -65.45
C ASP A 504 -15.92 -26.73 -65.13
N ALA A 505 -16.79 -26.32 -66.07
CA ALA A 505 -17.77 -25.26 -65.83
C ALA A 505 -18.71 -25.60 -64.67
N LYS A 506 -19.21 -26.84 -64.59
CA LYS A 506 -20.09 -27.29 -63.50
C LYS A 506 -19.37 -27.39 -62.15
N VAL A 507 -18.09 -27.77 -62.13
CA VAL A 507 -17.24 -27.74 -60.93
C VAL A 507 -17.04 -26.31 -60.42
N ASN A 508 -16.83 -25.36 -61.33
CA ASN A 508 -16.74 -23.94 -60.99
C ASN A 508 -18.07 -23.41 -60.46
N GLU A 509 -19.20 -23.76 -61.10
CA GLU A 509 -20.55 -23.40 -60.63
C GLU A 509 -20.81 -23.91 -59.20
N ILE A 510 -20.46 -25.17 -58.89
CA ILE A 510 -20.59 -25.72 -57.54
C ILE A 510 -19.72 -24.94 -56.54
N SER A 511 -18.48 -24.63 -56.92
CA SER A 511 -17.55 -23.89 -56.06
C SER A 511 -18.05 -22.47 -55.76
N GLU A 512 -18.59 -21.79 -56.77
CA GLU A 512 -19.21 -20.47 -56.62
C GLU A 512 -20.49 -20.52 -55.77
N PHE A 513 -21.33 -21.53 -55.98
CA PHE A 513 -22.54 -21.76 -55.20
C PHE A 513 -22.21 -21.93 -53.71
N LYS A 514 -21.23 -22.79 -53.37
CA LYS A 514 -20.76 -22.94 -51.99
C LYS A 514 -20.30 -21.62 -51.37
N ARG A 515 -19.60 -20.79 -52.15
CA ARG A 515 -19.10 -19.49 -51.68
C ARG A 515 -20.21 -18.48 -51.40
N THR A 516 -21.29 -18.51 -52.18
CA THR A 516 -22.30 -17.42 -52.22
C THR A 516 -23.62 -17.78 -51.55
N HIS A 517 -23.94 -19.07 -51.41
CA HIS A 517 -25.24 -19.54 -50.92
C HIS A 517 -25.16 -20.31 -49.58
N GLU A 518 -23.96 -20.61 -49.07
CA GLU A 518 -23.82 -21.20 -47.73
C GLU A 518 -24.28 -20.18 -46.67
N PRO A 519 -25.21 -20.53 -45.77
CA PRO A 519 -25.87 -19.58 -44.85
C PRO A 519 -24.99 -19.19 -43.64
N LYS A 520 -23.71 -18.86 -43.87
CA LYS A 520 -22.73 -18.49 -42.83
C LYS A 520 -23.15 -17.27 -42.03
N ASP A 521 -23.79 -16.30 -42.69
CA ASP A 521 -24.22 -15.07 -42.03
C ASP A 521 -25.31 -15.33 -40.97
N LEU A 522 -26.20 -16.29 -41.22
CA LEU A 522 -27.23 -16.69 -40.25
C LEU A 522 -26.59 -17.39 -39.05
N LEU A 523 -25.61 -18.27 -39.29
CA LEU A 523 -24.84 -18.89 -38.20
C LEU A 523 -24.11 -17.84 -37.37
N ALA A 524 -23.46 -16.86 -38.02
CA ALA A 524 -22.76 -15.78 -37.35
C ALA A 524 -23.72 -14.90 -36.51
N GLN A 525 -24.91 -14.59 -37.02
CA GLN A 525 -25.94 -13.84 -36.29
C GLN A 525 -26.48 -14.60 -35.07
N PHE A 526 -26.64 -15.93 -35.19
CA PHE A 526 -26.98 -16.80 -34.08
C PHE A 526 -25.86 -16.84 -33.04
N GLU A 527 -24.59 -17.00 -33.46
CA GLU A 527 -23.47 -17.08 -32.53
C GLU A 527 -23.18 -15.75 -31.84
N ALA A 528 -23.36 -14.62 -32.55
CA ALA A 528 -23.12 -13.28 -32.03
C ALA A 528 -24.25 -12.77 -31.14
N MET A 529 -25.51 -13.18 -31.38
CA MET A 529 -26.71 -12.68 -30.71
C MET A 529 -26.80 -11.15 -30.62
N TYR A 530 -26.36 -10.57 -29.49
CA TYR A 530 -26.41 -9.12 -29.21
C TYR A 530 -25.03 -8.51 -28.89
N ARG A 531 -23.93 -9.17 -29.28
CA ARG A 531 -22.58 -8.63 -29.09
C ARG A 531 -22.39 -7.23 -29.69
#